data_AF-A0A7L2RCQ0-F1
#
_entry.id   AF-A0A7L2RCQ0-F1
#
_cell.length_a   1.000
_cell.length_b   1.000
_cell.length_c   1.000
_cell.angle_alpha   90.00
_cell.angle_beta   90.00
_cell.angle_gamma   90.00
#
_symmetry.space_group_name_H-M   'P 1'
#
loop_
_entity.id
_entity.type
_entity.pdbx_description
1 polymer ?
#
loop_
_entity_poly.entity_id
_entity_poly.type
_entity_poly.pdbx_seq_one_letter_code
_entity_poly.pdbx_strand_id
1 'polypeptide(L)'
;MVSDGQAVVKFGNILAKHCLDGRCSTELLRAAEHTQSISSQLSIVARVKAVTGENKASSELLLSNVQNLIQAVQHVLRAAEVACVK
;
A
#
# COMPACT_ATOMS: atom_id res chain seq x y z
N MET A 1 9.19 -3.17 -6.67
CA MET A 1 8.38 -2.05 -6.16
C MET A 1 6.95 -2.09 -6.67
N VAL A 2 6.62 -1.86 -7.96
CA VAL A 2 5.24 -2.09 -8.48
C VAL A 2 4.77 -3.54 -8.23
N SER A 3 5.71 -4.50 -8.30
CA SER A 3 5.50 -5.91 -7.92
C SER A 3 5.00 -6.10 -6.48
N ASP A 4 5.42 -5.24 -5.56
CA ASP A 4 5.25 -5.46 -4.12
C ASP A 4 3.88 -4.97 -3.66
N GLY A 5 3.35 -3.92 -4.32
CA GLY A 5 1.96 -3.51 -4.12
C GLY A 5 0.96 -4.54 -4.66
N GLN A 6 1.27 -5.19 -5.79
CA GLN A 6 0.41 -6.26 -6.32
C GLN A 6 0.38 -7.47 -5.38
N ALA A 7 1.50 -7.76 -4.69
CA ALA A 7 1.53 -8.78 -3.67
C ALA A 7 0.57 -8.45 -2.51
N VAL A 8 0.50 -7.17 -2.08
CA VAL A 8 -0.45 -6.71 -1.04
C VAL A 8 -1.90 -6.85 -1.50
N VAL A 9 -2.20 -6.50 -2.75
CA VAL A 9 -3.55 -6.70 -3.34
C VAL A 9 -3.91 -8.17 -3.40
N LYS A 10 -2.99 -9.03 -3.84
CA LYS A 10 -3.21 -10.48 -3.88
C LYS A 10 -3.46 -11.05 -2.49
N PHE A 11 -2.68 -10.62 -1.50
CA PHE A 11 -2.86 -10.98 -0.10
C PHE A 11 -4.24 -10.57 0.43
N GLY A 12 -4.62 -9.30 0.25
CA GLY A 12 -5.94 -8.80 0.66
C GLY A 12 -7.09 -9.56 0.01
N ASN A 13 -6.99 -9.85 -1.30
CA ASN A 13 -7.99 -10.63 -2.03
C ASN A 13 -8.14 -12.07 -1.52
N ILE A 14 -7.06 -12.72 -1.09
CA ILE A 14 -7.14 -14.08 -0.54
C ILE A 14 -7.91 -14.05 0.77
N LEU A 15 -7.57 -13.16 1.70
CA LEU A 15 -8.24 -13.08 3.00
C LEU A 15 -9.70 -12.61 2.89
N ALA A 16 -9.96 -11.62 2.03
CA ALA A 16 -11.31 -11.08 1.80
C ALA A 16 -12.31 -12.15 1.32
N LYS A 17 -11.85 -13.19 0.60
CA LYS A 17 -12.67 -14.33 0.17
C LYS A 17 -13.08 -15.26 1.31
N HIS A 18 -12.34 -15.26 2.41
CA HIS A 18 -12.58 -16.12 3.57
C HIS A 18 -13.22 -15.38 4.75
N CYS A 19 -13.34 -14.06 4.69
CA CYS A 19 -14.00 -13.25 5.70
C CYS A 19 -15.53 -13.28 5.51
N LEU A 20 -16.28 -13.61 6.56
CA LEU A 20 -17.74 -13.69 6.51
C LEU A 20 -18.40 -12.32 6.72
N ASP A 21 -17.72 -11.38 7.36
CA ASP A 21 -18.18 -9.99 7.50
C ASP A 21 -17.85 -9.17 6.24
N GLY A 22 -18.87 -8.90 5.42
CA GLY A 22 -18.71 -8.16 4.16
C GLY A 22 -18.15 -6.74 4.31
N ARG A 23 -18.33 -6.08 5.47
CA ARG A 23 -17.73 -4.76 5.71
C ARG A 23 -16.23 -4.89 5.94
N CYS A 24 -15.81 -5.89 6.73
CA CYS A 24 -14.40 -6.15 6.98
C CYS A 24 -13.67 -6.56 5.69
N SER A 25 -14.29 -7.42 4.88
CA SER A 25 -13.79 -7.81 3.55
C SER A 25 -13.61 -6.59 2.63
N THR A 26 -14.63 -5.72 2.53
CA THR A 26 -14.57 -4.49 1.71
C THR A 26 -13.49 -3.53 2.18
N GLU A 27 -13.36 -3.34 3.49
CA GLU A 27 -12.35 -2.47 4.09
C GLU A 27 -10.94 -2.95 3.74
N LEU A 28 -10.67 -4.25 3.92
CA LEU A 28 -9.40 -4.87 3.58
C LEU A 28 -9.04 -4.69 2.10
N LEU A 29 -10.01 -4.91 1.19
CA LEU A 29 -9.79 -4.73 -0.25
C LEU A 29 -9.44 -3.28 -0.57
N ARG A 30 -10.19 -2.32 -0.04
CA ARG A 30 -9.94 -0.89 -0.22
C ARG A 30 -8.55 -0.49 0.30
N ALA A 31 -8.16 -0.99 1.48
CA ALA A 31 -6.85 -0.72 2.04
C ALA A 31 -5.71 -1.29 1.17
N ALA A 32 -5.91 -2.48 0.59
CA ALA A 32 -4.93 -3.12 -0.29
C ALA A 32 -4.79 -2.37 -1.63
N GLU A 33 -5.89 -1.96 -2.25
CA GLU A 33 -5.90 -1.15 -3.48
C GLU A 33 -5.26 0.22 -3.28
N HIS A 34 -5.53 0.86 -2.14
CA HIS A 34 -4.88 2.11 -1.77
C HIS A 34 -3.36 1.93 -1.64
N THR A 35 -2.91 0.84 -1.01
CA THR A 35 -1.48 0.51 -0.89
C THR A 35 -0.82 0.31 -2.26
N GLN A 36 -1.49 -0.34 -3.21
CA GLN A 36 -1.01 -0.47 -4.59
C GLN A 36 -0.84 0.88 -5.29
N SER A 37 -1.78 1.80 -5.06
CA SER A 37 -1.71 3.16 -5.63
C SER A 37 -0.49 3.92 -5.10
N ILE A 38 -0.23 3.84 -3.78
CA ILE A 38 0.95 4.47 -3.18
C ILE A 38 2.25 3.81 -3.68
N SER A 39 2.30 2.48 -3.80
CA SER A 39 3.46 1.78 -4.37
C SER A 39 3.78 2.22 -5.80
N SER A 40 2.74 2.47 -6.60
CA SER A 40 2.87 3.01 -7.96
C SER A 40 3.42 4.44 -7.94
N GLN A 41 2.92 5.29 -7.04
CA GLN A 41 3.45 6.65 -6.83
C GLN A 41 4.92 6.61 -6.39
N LEU A 42 5.29 5.74 -5.44
CA LEU A 42 6.66 5.60 -4.96
C LEU A 42 7.62 5.27 -6.10
N SER A 43 7.20 4.37 -6.98
CA SER A 43 7.98 3.99 -8.16
C SER A 43 8.21 5.17 -9.12
N ILE A 44 7.22 6.06 -9.27
CA ILE A 44 7.35 7.28 -10.06
C ILE A 44 8.29 8.27 -9.38
N VAL A 45 8.08 8.56 -8.09
CA VAL A 45 8.88 9.52 -7.31
C VAL A 45 10.33 9.06 -7.21
N ALA A 46 10.59 7.77 -7.04
CA ALA A 46 11.93 7.20 -7.04
C ALA A 46 12.66 7.43 -8.37
N ARG A 47 11.97 7.29 -9.52
CA ARG A 47 12.54 7.60 -10.84
C ARG A 47 12.81 9.10 -11.00
N VAL A 48 11.91 9.96 -10.54
CA VAL A 48 12.14 11.41 -10.53
C VAL A 48 13.37 11.75 -9.69
N LYS A 49 13.48 11.20 -8.48
CA LYS A 49 14.64 11.39 -7.61
C LYS A 49 15.95 10.96 -8.28
N ALA A 50 15.94 9.82 -8.98
CA ALA A 50 17.11 9.31 -9.67
C ALA A 50 17.63 10.28 -10.75
N VAL A 51 16.75 11.01 -11.45
CA VAL A 51 17.14 11.96 -12.49
C VAL A 51 17.40 13.38 -11.97
N THR A 52 16.86 13.76 -10.81
CA THR A 52 17.05 15.10 -10.22
C THR A 52 18.22 15.20 -9.25
N GLY A 53 18.97 14.13 -9.01
CA GLY A 53 20.19 14.13 -8.18
C GLY A 53 19.94 14.63 -6.75
N GLU A 54 20.77 15.54 -6.27
CA GLU A 54 20.72 16.07 -4.89
C GLU A 54 19.58 17.08 -4.62
N ASN A 55 18.64 17.27 -5.54
CA ASN A 55 17.50 18.16 -5.33
C ASN A 55 16.73 17.81 -4.05
N LYS A 56 16.71 18.74 -3.08
CA LYS A 56 16.06 18.58 -1.77
C LYS A 56 14.56 18.30 -1.88
N ALA A 57 13.84 19.01 -2.76
CA ALA A 57 12.40 18.82 -2.91
C ALA A 57 12.04 17.39 -3.35
N SER A 58 12.84 16.82 -4.27
CA SER A 58 12.66 15.43 -4.70
C SER A 58 12.94 14.41 -3.58
N SER A 59 13.87 14.71 -2.67
CA SER A 59 14.13 13.88 -1.48
C SER A 59 12.96 13.90 -0.51
N GLU A 60 12.38 15.07 -0.26
CA GLU A 60 11.24 15.25 0.65
C GLU A 60 9.99 14.53 0.12
N LEU A 61 9.73 14.63 -1.19
CA LEU A 61 8.65 13.90 -1.84
C LEU A 61 8.85 12.38 -1.73
N LEU A 62 10.08 11.89 -1.92
CA LEU A 62 10.38 10.47 -1.77
C LEU A 62 10.14 10.00 -0.34
N LEU A 63 10.63 10.75 0.66
CA LEU A 63 10.45 10.42 2.07
C LEU A 63 8.97 10.38 2.46
N SER A 64 8.19 11.39 2.05
CA SER A 64 6.75 11.43 2.29
C SER A 64 6.04 10.22 1.68
N ASN A 65 6.42 9.82 0.46
CA ASN A 65 5.79 8.68 -0.20
C ASN A 65 6.13 7.35 0.50
N VAL A 66 7.36 7.18 0.98
CA VAL A 66 7.76 6.01 1.79
C VAL A 66 6.97 5.96 3.11
N GLN A 67 6.82 7.08 3.81
CA GLN A 67 6.04 7.15 5.05
C GLN A 67 4.58 6.77 4.82
N ASN A 68 3.96 7.32 3.76
CA ASN A 68 2.59 7.00 3.38
C ASN A 68 2.43 5.50 3.05
N LEU A 69 3.43 4.90 2.36
CA LEU A 69 3.40 3.48 2.05
C LEU A 69 3.44 2.62 3.32
N ILE A 70 4.31 2.94 4.26
CA ILE A 70 4.41 2.22 5.54
C ILE A 70 3.08 2.30 6.30
N GLN A 71 2.48 3.48 6.37
CA GLN A 71 1.18 3.68 7.03
C GLN A 71 0.06 2.88 6.35
N ALA A 72 0.05 2.85 5.01
CA ALA A 72 -0.94 2.07 4.25
C ALA A 72 -0.77 0.56 4.46
N VAL A 73 0.46 0.04 4.47
CA VAL A 73 0.74 -1.36 4.78
C VAL A 73 0.30 -1.71 6.20
N GLN A 74 0.58 -0.86 7.19
CA GLN A 74 0.09 -1.07 8.57
C GLN A 74 -1.44 -1.08 8.64
N HIS A 75 -2.12 -0.27 7.84
CA HIS A 75 -3.57 -0.29 7.75
C HIS A 75 -4.09 -1.61 7.17
N VAL A 76 -3.48 -2.12 6.10
CA VAL A 76 -3.81 -3.44 5.54
C VAL A 76 -3.61 -4.56 6.56
N LEU A 77 -2.52 -4.53 7.33
CA LEU A 77 -2.25 -5.57 8.33
C LEU A 77 -3.32 -5.58 9.44
N ARG A 78 -3.74 -4.41 9.92
CA ARG A 78 -4.84 -4.30 10.90
C ARG A 78 -6.19 -4.72 10.31
N ALA A 79 -6.46 -4.34 9.06
CA ALA A 79 -7.66 -4.77 8.35
C ALA A 79 -7.72 -6.30 8.20
N ALA A 80 -6.58 -6.90 7.86
CA ALA A 80 -6.42 -8.34 7.71
C ALA A 80 -6.62 -9.07 9.05
N GLU A 81 -6.03 -8.56 10.14
CA GLU A 81 -6.23 -9.12 11.48
C GLU A 81 -7.72 -9.17 11.86
N VAL A 82 -8.47 -8.08 11.62
CA VAL A 82 -9.91 -8.03 11.87
C VAL A 82 -10.68 -8.99 10.95
N ALA A 83 -10.34 -9.04 9.66
CA ALA A 83 -10.98 -9.92 8.69
C ALA A 83 -10.76 -11.41 9.01
N CYS A 84 -9.62 -11.78 9.60
CA CYS A 84 -9.31 -13.17 9.95
C CYS A 84 -10.12 -13.73 11.13
N VAL A 85 -10.71 -12.86 11.97
CA VAL A 85 -11.52 -13.28 13.13
C VAL A 85 -13.02 -13.12 12.88
N LYS A 86 -13.43 -12.78 11.65
CA LYS A 86 -14.81 -12.48 11.25
C LYS A 86 -15.27 -13.33 10.08
#